data_AF-A0A5R9C6V0-F1
#
_entry.id   AF-A0A5R9C6V0-F1
#
_cell.length_a   1.000
_cell.length_b   1.000
_cell.length_c   1.000
_cell.angle_alpha   90.00
_cell.angle_beta   90.00
_cell.angle_gamma   90.00
#
_symmetry.space_group_name_H-M   'P 1'
#
loop_
_entity.id
_entity.type
_entity.pdbx_description
1 polymer ?
#
loop_
_entity_poly.entity_id
_entity_poly.type
_entity_poly.pdbx_seq_one_letter_code
_entity_poly.pdbx_strand_id
1 'polypeptide(L)'
;MENLMNEAVVLAGIMAPIIGMVIELIKRTKIDNQWMPHLSVLAGIIVGLVFALATGAGLFLYGLAGMISGAAASGLYDLIANTKGGK
;
A
#
# COMPACT_ATOMS: atom_id res chain seq x y z
N MET A 1 -12.83 0.07 -16.79
CA MET A 1 -11.59 -0.49 -16.19
C MET A 1 -10.50 0.57 -16.11
N GLU A 2 -10.19 1.31 -17.19
CA GLU A 2 -9.20 2.41 -17.16
C GLU A 2 -9.50 3.48 -16.10
N ASN A 3 -10.74 3.98 -16.02
CA ASN A 3 -11.12 4.98 -15.02
C ASN A 3 -10.88 4.51 -13.58
N LEU A 4 -11.11 3.22 -13.32
CA LEU A 4 -10.98 2.61 -12.00
C LEU A 4 -9.53 2.52 -11.53
N MET A 5 -8.62 2.11 -12.42
CA MET A 5 -7.20 2.03 -12.12
C MET A 5 -6.58 3.41 -11.93
N ASN A 6 -6.93 4.37 -12.80
CA ASN A 6 -6.43 5.74 -12.69
C ASN A 6 -6.86 6.37 -11.36
N GLU A 7 -8.13 6.20 -10.99
CA GLU A 7 -8.65 6.70 -9.71
C GLU A 7 -7.97 6.03 -8.50
N ALA A 8 -7.76 4.71 -8.56
CA ALA A 8 -7.06 3.98 -7.50
C ALA A 8 -5.61 4.46 -7.33
N VAL A 9 -4.89 4.75 -8.41
CA VAL A 9 -3.51 5.26 -8.37
C VAL A 9 -3.47 6.67 -7.79
N VAL A 10 -4.39 7.55 -8.18
CA VAL A 10 -4.49 8.90 -7.61
C VAL A 10 -4.77 8.83 -6.10
N LEU A 11 -5.74 8.01 -5.69
CA LEU A 11 -6.04 7.79 -4.27
C LEU A 11 -4.86 7.18 -3.52
N ALA A 12 -4.13 6.25 -4.14
CA ALA A 12 -2.94 5.64 -3.55
C ALA A 12 -1.87 6.69 -3.22
N GLY A 13 -1.67 7.66 -4.11
CA GLY A 13 -0.78 8.79 -3.90
C GLY A 13 -1.22 9.70 -2.75
N ILE A 14 -2.53 9.98 -2.65
CA ILE A 14 -3.12 10.77 -1.56
C ILE A 14 -2.98 10.05 -0.21
N MET A 15 -3.16 8.72 -0.19
CA MET A 15 -3.08 7.91 1.03
C MET A 15 -1.64 7.55 1.43
N ALA A 16 -0.67 7.71 0.53
CA ALA A 16 0.75 7.39 0.74
C ALA A 16 1.36 7.94 2.03
N PRO A 17 1.18 9.22 2.42
CA PRO A 17 1.76 9.71 3.68
C PRO A 17 1.20 8.99 4.91
N ILE A 18 -0.10 8.68 4.92
CA ILE A 18 -0.77 8.01 6.04
C ILE A 18 -0.32 6.55 6.13
N ILE A 19 -0.34 5.84 5.01
CA ILE A 19 0.08 4.44 4.94
C ILE A 19 1.58 4.33 5.23
N GLY A 20 2.40 5.22 4.67
CA GLY A 20 3.83 5.31 4.95
C GLY A 20 4.13 5.49 6.43
N MET A 21 3.38 6.35 7.13
CA MET A 21 3.47 6.48 8.58
C MET A 21 3.19 5.16 9.31
N VAL A 22 2.13 4.45 8.93
CA VAL A 22 1.79 3.13 9.52
C VAL A 22 2.90 2.11 9.27
N ILE A 23 3.44 2.05 8.05
CA ILE A 23 4.54 1.12 7.71
C ILE A 23 5.81 1.46 8.49
N GLU A 24 6.13 2.74 8.66
CA GLU A 24 7.30 3.17 9.44
C GLU A 24 7.18 2.78 10.92
N LEU A 25 5.97 2.84 11.49
CA LEU A 25 5.71 2.33 12.85
C LEU A 25 5.90 0.81 12.92
N ILE A 26 5.43 0.07 11.92
CA ILE A 26 5.63 -1.39 11.84
C ILE A 26 7.13 -1.72 11.73
N LYS A 27 7.90 -0.98 10.92
CA LYS A 27 9.35 -1.17 10.78
C LYS A 27 10.14 -0.96 12.08
N ARG A 28 9.63 -0.13 12.99
CA ARG A 28 10.24 0.09 14.32
C ARG A 28 10.01 -1.08 15.28
N THR A 29 9.12 -2.02 14.94
CA THR A 29 8.96 -3.26 15.69
C THR A 29 10.05 -4.26 15.31
N LYS A 30 10.37 -5.22 16.18
CA LYS A 30 11.38 -6.27 15.94
C LYS A 30 10.87 -7.36 14.97
N ILE A 31 10.19 -6.97 13.89
CA ILE A 31 9.68 -7.88 12.86
C ILE A 31 10.80 -8.16 11.85
N ASP A 32 10.89 -9.41 11.43
CA ASP A 32 11.82 -9.83 10.39
C ASP A 32 11.45 -9.17 9.05
N ASN A 33 12.47 -8.62 8.38
CA ASN A 33 12.33 -7.88 7.15
C ASN A 33 11.72 -8.70 6.00
N GLN A 34 11.81 -10.04 6.05
CA GLN A 34 11.18 -10.92 5.07
C GLN A 34 9.64 -10.80 5.05
N TRP A 35 9.02 -10.41 6.17
CA TRP A 35 7.58 -10.23 6.27
C TRP A 35 7.11 -8.81 5.91
N MET A 36 8.04 -7.87 5.80
CA MET A 36 7.74 -6.46 5.57
C MET A 36 6.86 -6.21 4.33
N PRO A 37 7.08 -6.87 3.17
CA PRO A 37 6.23 -6.66 2.00
C PRO A 37 4.82 -7.21 2.16
N HIS A 38 4.65 -8.30 2.90
CA HIS A 38 3.33 -8.87 3.18
C HIS A 38 2.54 -7.98 4.14
N LEU A 39 3.21 -7.51 5.20
CA LEU A 39 2.63 -6.61 6.19
C LEU A 39 2.27 -5.26 5.60
N SER A 40 3.07 -4.73 4.68
CA SER A 40 2.81 -3.43 4.08
C SER A 40 1.59 -3.44 3.16
N VAL A 41 1.46 -4.49 2.34
CA VAL A 41 0.28 -4.70 1.50
C VAL A 41 -0.96 -4.89 2.36
N LEU A 42 -0.89 -5.72 3.39
CA LEU A 42 -2.01 -5.97 4.30
C LEU A 42 -2.43 -4.69 5.06
N ALA A 43 -1.46 -3.96 5.63
CA ALA A 43 -1.71 -2.72 6.34
C ALA A 43 -2.29 -1.65 5.41
N GLY A 44 -1.77 -1.52 4.19
CA GLY A 44 -2.31 -0.63 3.17
C GLY A 44 -3.78 -0.92 2.84
N ILE A 45 -4.12 -2.19 2.61
CA ILE A 45 -5.51 -2.64 2.38
C ILE A 45 -6.40 -2.29 3.58
N ILE A 46 -5.97 -2.61 4.79
CA ILE A 46 -6.74 -2.34 6.02
C ILE A 46 -7.00 -0.84 6.16
N VAL A 47 -5.98 0.01 5.99
CA VAL A 47 -6.14 1.47 6.05
C VAL A 47 -7.08 1.96 4.96
N GLY A 48 -6.95 1.47 3.73
CA GLY A 48 -7.87 1.74 2.63
C GLY A 48 -9.33 1.43 2.98
N LEU A 49 -9.58 0.22 3.48
CA LEU A 49 -10.93 -0.22 3.86
C LEU A 49 -11.51 0.62 5.00
N VAL A 50 -10.70 0.98 6.01
CA VAL A 50 -11.13 1.86 7.10
C VAL A 50 -11.57 3.23 6.56
N PHE A 51 -10.81 3.81 5.63
CA PHE A 51 -11.19 5.07 5.00
C PHE A 51 -12.47 4.96 4.16
N ALA A 52 -12.65 3.87 3.40
CA ALA A 52 -13.88 3.66 2.65
C ALA A 52 -15.10 3.53 3.56
N LEU A 53 -14.99 2.78 4.67
CA LEU A 53 -16.07 2.67 5.65
C LEU A 53 -16.40 4.01 6.31
N ALA A 54 -15.38 4.81 6.67
CA ALA A 54 -15.55 6.11 7.30
C ALA A 54 -16.19 7.16 6.38
N THR A 55 -15.94 7.07 5.07
CA THR A 55 -16.42 8.04 4.07
C THR A 55 -17.64 7.56 3.27
N GLY A 56 -18.06 6.31 3.46
CA GLY A 56 -19.12 5.69 2.64
C GLY A 56 -18.68 5.43 1.20
N ALA A 57 -17.38 5.38 0.92
CA ALA A 57 -16.84 5.17 -0.41
C ALA A 57 -16.75 3.69 -0.80
N GLY A 58 -16.44 3.44 -2.08
CA GLY A 58 -16.31 2.07 -2.61
C GLY A 58 -15.16 1.30 -1.98
N LEU A 59 -15.48 0.22 -1.26
CA LEU A 59 -14.50 -0.65 -0.58
C LEU A 59 -13.41 -1.16 -1.52
N PHE A 60 -13.80 -1.57 -2.73
CA PHE A 60 -12.86 -2.10 -3.72
C PHE A 60 -11.84 -1.04 -4.17
N LEU A 61 -12.31 0.18 -4.46
CA LEU A 61 -11.47 1.27 -4.96
C LEU A 61 -10.43 1.69 -3.91
N TYR A 62 -10.86 1.90 -2.67
CA TYR A 62 -9.97 2.31 -1.58
C TYR A 62 -9.09 1.16 -1.08
N GLY A 63 -9.59 -0.08 -1.08
CA GLY A 63 -8.78 -1.25 -0.78
C GLY A 63 -7.64 -1.43 -1.80
N LEU A 64 -7.94 -1.22 -3.09
CA LEU A 64 -6.94 -1.25 -4.16
C LEU A 64 -5.94 -0.09 -4.04
N ALA A 65 -6.42 1.13 -3.80
CA ALA A 65 -5.57 2.30 -3.57
C ALA A 65 -4.62 2.08 -2.38
N GLY A 66 -5.15 1.55 -1.28
CA GLY A 66 -4.39 1.19 -0.10
C GLY A 66 -3.35 0.11 -0.37
N MET A 67 -3.70 -0.93 -1.13
CA MET A 67 -2.77 -1.98 -1.57
C MET A 67 -1.57 -1.41 -2.35
N ILE A 68 -1.84 -0.57 -3.36
CA ILE A 68 -0.81 0.06 -4.21
C ILE A 68 0.11 0.93 -3.35
N SER A 69 -0.48 1.75 -2.49
CA SER A 69 0.23 2.65 -1.59
C SER A 69 1.08 1.90 -0.56
N GLY A 70 0.55 0.81 0.01
CA GLY A 70 1.27 -0.06 0.95
C GLY A 70 2.47 -0.77 0.31
N ALA A 71 2.30 -1.31 -0.90
CA ALA A 71 3.39 -1.89 -1.67
C ALA A 71 4.51 -0.87 -1.95
N ALA A 72 4.14 0.37 -2.28
CA ALA A 72 5.09 1.47 -2.46
C ALA A 72 5.85 1.80 -1.17
N ALA A 73 5.15 1.87 -0.03
CA ALA A 73 5.74 2.21 1.27
C ALA A 73 6.77 1.19 1.79
N SER A 74 6.66 -0.09 1.41
CA SER A 74 7.69 -1.09 1.74
C SER A 74 8.89 -1.11 0.79
N GLY A 75 8.85 -0.40 -0.33
CA GLY A 75 9.85 -0.55 -1.41
C GLY A 75 9.71 -1.86 -2.20
N LEU A 76 8.52 -2.46 -2.21
CA LEU A 76 8.29 -3.74 -2.91
C LEU A 76 8.52 -3.58 -4.43
N TYR A 77 8.17 -2.43 -5.00
CA TYR A 77 8.41 -2.15 -6.42
C TYR A 77 9.91 -2.09 -6.74
N ASP A 78 10.72 -1.52 -5.86
CA ASP A 78 12.18 -1.46 -6.01
C ASP A 78 12.79 -2.87 -5.91
N LEU A 79 12.29 -3.70 -4.98
CA LEU A 79 12.70 -5.10 -4.85
C LEU A 79 12.46 -5.86 -6.16
N ILE A 80 11.26 -5.75 -6.74
CA ILE A 80 10.89 -6.44 -7.99
C ILE A 80 11.75 -5.95 -9.16
N ALA A 81 11.99 -4.64 -9.25
CA ALA A 81 12.82 -4.05 -10.30
C ALA A 81 14.27 -4.57 -10.22
N ASN A 82 14.83 -4.63 -9.02
CA ASN A 82 16.19 -5.14 -8.79
C ASN A 82 16.30 -6.65 -9.04
N THR A 83 15.28 -7.45 -8.71
CA THR A 83 15.27 -8.89 -9.03
C THR A 83 15.18 -9.15 -10.53
N LYS A 84 14.47 -8.33 -11.31
CA LYS A 84 14.34 -8.49 -12.77
C LYS A 84 15.51 -7.91 -13.57
N GLY A 85 16.23 -6.94 -13.02
CA GLY A 85 17.41 -6.31 -13.63
C GLY A 85 18.75 -6.89 -13.17
N GLY A 86 18.74 -7.86 -12.25
CA GLY A 86 19.93 -8.55 -11.78
C GLY A 86 20.53 -9.42 -12.87
N LYS A 87 21.77 -9.10 -13.27
CA LYS A 87 22.68 -10.01 -13.95
C LYS A 87 22.92 -11.26 -13.11
#